data_AF-A0A2G8LC75-F1
#
_entry.id   AF-A0A2G8LC75-F1
#
_cell.length_a   1.000
_cell.length_b   1.000
_cell.length_c   1.000
_cell.angle_alpha   90.00
_cell.angle_beta   90.00
_cell.angle_gamma   90.00
#
_symmetry.space_group_name_H-M   'P 1'
#
loop_
_entity.id
_entity.type
_entity.pdbx_description
1 polymer ?
#
loop_
_entity_poly.entity_id
_entity_poly.type
_entity_poly.pdbx_seq_one_letter_code
_entity_poly.pdbx_strand_id
1 'polypeptide(L)'
;MAAVQSGGNAQPSKTWELSLYELHRTPQEAITDDTEIAVSPRSLHSELMCPICLDMLKMTYTTKECLHRFCQECIITALRSGNKECPTCRKKLVSKRSLRPDPNFDALISKIYPSRDEYEAHQERVLEKLAKHHSTQALANSIEEGMKQQALSRQQRVRKHHPVMSDPTEETAEAMDEQPPTPLLAPPVPEIPTGPSEVGPSRTEVKRPPEISPVKQAVQRLDPTWGSHQNPRRPWKYRV
;
A
#
# COMPACT_ATOMS: atom_id res chain seq x y z
N MET A 1 -33.48 0.49 17.01
CA MET A 1 -32.32 1.32 17.43
C MET A 1 -31.20 0.37 17.79
N ALA A 2 -30.17 0.25 16.95
CA ALA A 2 -29.04 -0.65 17.20
C ALA A 2 -28.08 0.01 18.20
N ALA A 3 -27.84 -0.68 19.33
CA ALA A 3 -26.88 -0.24 20.32
C ALA A 3 -25.46 -0.43 19.78
N VAL A 4 -24.75 0.68 19.57
CA VAL A 4 -23.31 0.71 19.33
C VAL A 4 -22.62 0.19 20.59
N GLN A 5 -22.01 -0.99 20.51
CA GLN A 5 -21.17 -1.52 21.57
C GLN A 5 -19.87 -0.73 21.61
N SER A 6 -19.83 0.27 22.50
CA SER A 6 -18.61 0.99 22.86
C SER A 6 -17.59 0.01 23.44
N GLY A 7 -16.46 -0.16 22.74
CA GLY A 7 -15.34 -0.98 23.20
C GLY A 7 -14.86 -0.54 24.58
N GLY A 8 -15.07 -1.41 25.57
CA GLY A 8 -14.69 -1.18 26.95
C GLY A 8 -13.17 -1.06 27.09
N ASN A 9 -12.71 0.13 27.48
CA ASN A 9 -11.37 0.35 27.99
C ASN A 9 -11.19 -0.51 29.26
N ALA A 10 -10.40 -1.58 29.18
CA ALA A 10 -10.11 -2.45 30.31
C ALA A 10 -9.47 -1.62 31.44
N GLN A 11 -9.94 -1.79 32.68
CA GLN A 11 -9.34 -1.17 33.85
C GLN A 11 -7.86 -1.57 33.93
N PRO A 12 -6.92 -0.66 34.28
CA PRO A 12 -5.47 -0.94 34.25
C PRO A 12 -5.06 -2.17 35.07
N SER A 13 -5.78 -2.44 36.16
CA SER A 13 -5.57 -3.60 37.02
C SER A 13 -5.91 -4.93 36.34
N LYS A 14 -6.89 -4.95 35.43
CA LYS A 14 -7.32 -6.16 34.72
C LYS A 14 -6.40 -6.52 33.57
N THR A 15 -5.70 -5.56 32.96
CA THR A 15 -4.83 -5.83 31.79
C THR A 15 -3.60 -6.68 32.14
N TRP A 16 -3.14 -6.61 33.40
CA TRP A 16 -1.94 -7.32 33.87
C TRP A 16 -2.26 -8.39 34.93
N GLU A 17 -3.54 -8.69 35.14
CA GLU A 17 -3.96 -9.78 36.01
C GLU A 17 -3.64 -11.12 35.32
N LEU A 18 -2.81 -11.94 35.97
CA LEU A 18 -2.42 -13.22 35.42
C LEU A 18 -3.55 -14.23 35.58
N SER A 19 -3.89 -14.92 34.49
CA SER A 19 -4.76 -16.09 34.53
C SER A 19 -4.12 -17.22 35.34
N LEU A 20 -4.95 -18.17 35.79
CA LEU A 20 -4.47 -19.38 36.46
C LEU A 20 -3.45 -20.16 35.63
N TYR A 21 -3.57 -20.14 34.29
CA TYR A 21 -2.58 -20.72 33.39
C TYR A 21 -1.26 -19.95 33.42
N GLU A 22 -1.28 -18.61 33.33
CA GLU A 22 -0.07 -17.77 33.31
C GLU A 22 0.71 -17.82 34.62
N LEU A 23 0.03 -18.03 35.76
CA LEU A 23 0.68 -18.24 37.05
C LEU A 23 1.52 -19.52 37.11
N HIS A 24 1.20 -20.53 36.30
CA HIS A 24 1.81 -21.86 36.35
C HIS A 24 2.45 -22.29 35.03
N ARG A 25 2.51 -21.41 34.02
CA ARG A 25 3.10 -21.75 32.71
C ARG A 25 4.60 -21.99 32.84
N THR A 26 5.09 -23.03 32.20
CA THR A 26 6.53 -23.31 32.07
C THR A 26 7.12 -22.56 30.88
N PRO A 27 8.43 -22.24 30.89
CA PRO A 27 9.13 -21.71 29.71
C PRO A 27 8.94 -22.61 28.49
N GLN A 28 8.87 -21.98 27.31
CA GLN A 28 8.91 -22.69 26.03
C GLN A 28 10.37 -22.81 25.62
N GLU A 29 10.86 -24.04 25.49
CA GLU A 29 12.24 -24.32 25.10
C GLU A 29 12.49 -23.83 23.68
N ALA A 30 13.66 -23.23 23.46
CA ALA A 30 14.04 -22.76 22.13
C ALA A 30 14.37 -23.96 21.22
N ILE A 31 13.99 -23.86 19.95
CA ILE A 31 14.40 -24.82 18.92
C ILE A 31 15.88 -24.56 18.62
N THR A 32 16.74 -25.53 18.94
CA THR A 32 18.21 -25.42 18.78
C THR A 32 18.78 -26.33 17.70
N ASP A 33 17.94 -27.11 17.03
CA ASP A 33 18.34 -27.95 15.90
C ASP A 33 18.30 -27.14 14.59
N ASP A 34 18.74 -27.77 13.49
CA ASP A 34 18.80 -27.15 12.16
C ASP A 34 17.42 -27.08 11.47
N THR A 35 16.35 -26.88 12.24
CA THR A 35 14.99 -26.79 11.70
C THR A 35 14.85 -25.58 10.79
N GLU A 36 14.62 -25.83 9.50
CA GLU A 36 14.38 -24.78 8.50
C GLU A 36 12.90 -24.37 8.46
N ILE A 37 12.64 -23.06 8.49
CA ILE A 37 11.28 -22.51 8.39
C ILE A 37 11.13 -21.83 7.04
N ALA A 38 10.31 -22.40 6.17
CA ALA A 38 9.91 -21.75 4.93
C ALA A 38 8.85 -20.68 5.22
N VAL A 39 9.21 -19.41 5.07
CA VAL A 39 8.29 -18.29 5.24
C VAL A 39 7.98 -17.66 3.89
N SER A 40 6.70 -17.61 3.52
CA SER A 40 6.31 -16.88 2.31
C SER A 40 6.45 -15.37 2.55
N PRO A 41 6.97 -14.58 1.59
CA PRO A 41 7.11 -13.13 1.78
C PRO A 41 5.80 -12.40 2.09
N ARG A 42 4.66 -12.97 1.68
CA ARG A 42 3.32 -12.43 1.96
C ARG A 42 2.87 -12.65 3.40
N SER A 43 3.37 -13.71 4.05
CA SER A 43 2.93 -14.13 5.39
C SER A 43 3.32 -13.17 6.50
N LEU A 44 4.37 -12.36 6.30
CA LEU A 44 4.87 -11.38 7.27
C LEU A 44 4.73 -9.93 6.80
N HIS A 45 4.00 -9.72 5.71
CA HIS A 45 3.92 -8.42 5.04
C HIS A 45 3.30 -7.37 5.98
N SER A 46 2.17 -7.68 6.62
CA SER A 46 1.48 -6.77 7.53
C SER A 46 2.31 -6.39 8.77
N GLU A 47 3.17 -7.29 9.23
CA GLU A 47 3.93 -7.13 10.48
C GLU A 47 5.24 -6.35 10.26
N LEU A 48 5.83 -6.46 9.06
CA LEU A 48 7.14 -5.88 8.74
C LEU A 48 7.06 -4.63 7.87
N MET A 49 5.86 -4.19 7.47
CA MET A 49 5.65 -2.98 6.68
C MET A 49 5.49 -1.72 7.52
N CYS A 50 6.04 -0.62 7.00
CA CYS A 50 5.70 0.70 7.46
C CYS A 50 4.35 1.14 6.89
N PRO A 51 3.39 1.53 7.73
CA PRO A 51 2.06 1.97 7.27
C PRO A 51 2.07 3.36 6.60
N ILE A 52 3.22 4.05 6.54
CA ILE A 52 3.36 5.36 5.89
C ILE A 52 3.85 5.20 4.45
N CYS A 53 4.99 4.53 4.24
CA CYS A 53 5.54 4.33 2.91
C CYS A 53 5.09 3.03 2.22
N LEU A 54 4.36 2.17 2.95
CA LEU A 54 3.89 0.87 2.47
C LEU A 54 5.01 -0.05 1.96
N ASP A 55 6.20 0.14 2.51
CA ASP A 55 7.39 -0.66 2.23
C ASP A 55 7.90 -1.26 3.56
N MET A 56 8.77 -2.26 3.50
CA MET A 56 9.35 -2.90 4.67
C MET A 56 10.07 -1.87 5.56
N LEU A 57 9.99 -2.02 6.88
CA LEU A 57 10.53 -1.07 7.84
C LEU A 57 12.05 -0.88 7.67
N LYS A 58 12.51 0.38 7.65
CA LYS A 58 13.94 0.79 7.57
C LYS A 58 14.26 1.66 8.78
N MET A 59 15.30 1.30 9.54
CA MET A 59 15.68 2.00 10.78
C MET A 59 14.46 2.21 11.68
N THR A 60 13.94 1.11 12.23
CA THR A 60 12.61 1.08 12.84
C THR A 60 12.52 1.99 14.05
N TYR A 61 11.46 2.80 14.09
CA TYR A 61 11.04 3.60 15.24
C TYR A 61 9.69 3.13 15.75
N THR A 62 9.59 2.98 17.06
CA THR A 62 8.40 2.48 17.76
C THR A 62 7.83 3.57 18.68
N THR A 63 6.52 3.75 18.66
CA THR A 63 5.82 4.67 19.57
C THR A 63 5.71 4.09 20.97
N LYS A 64 5.93 4.90 22.01
CA LYS A 64 5.90 4.43 23.41
C LYS A 64 4.50 4.02 23.89
N GLU A 65 3.47 4.76 23.51
CA GLU A 65 2.09 4.60 24.02
C GLU A 65 1.25 3.55 23.28
N CYS A 66 1.67 3.15 22.07
CA CYS A 66 0.90 2.24 21.24
C CYS A 66 1.73 1.20 20.48
N LEU A 67 3.06 1.20 20.62
CA LEU A 67 3.97 0.23 20.01
C LEU A 67 3.82 0.06 18.49
N HIS A 68 3.30 1.08 17.79
CA HIS A 68 3.26 1.09 16.34
C HIS A 68 4.64 1.42 15.78
N ARG A 69 5.00 0.72 14.71
CA ARG A 69 6.33 0.75 14.08
C ARG A 69 6.29 1.52 12.76
N PHE A 70 7.33 2.31 12.52
CA PHE A 70 7.50 3.12 11.32
C PHE A 70 8.97 3.21 10.94
N CYS A 71 9.28 3.53 9.68
CA CYS A 71 10.64 3.92 9.30
C CYS A 71 11.02 5.24 9.99
N GLN A 72 12.30 5.42 10.32
CA GLN A 72 12.81 6.64 10.94
C GLN A 72 12.38 7.90 10.16
N GLU A 73 12.67 7.92 8.86
CA GLU A 73 12.38 9.07 8.00
C GLU A 73 10.88 9.35 7.89
N CYS A 74 10.08 8.28 7.79
CA CYS A 74 8.64 8.38 7.65
C CYS A 74 7.99 9.03 8.87
N ILE A 75 8.28 8.52 10.09
CA ILE A 75 7.64 9.06 11.29
C ILE A 75 8.17 10.44 11.68
N ILE A 76 9.46 10.71 11.45
CA ILE A 76 10.03 12.04 11.69
C ILE A 76 9.41 13.07 10.73
N THR A 77 9.26 12.71 9.46
CA THR A 77 8.61 13.58 8.47
C THR A 77 7.15 13.82 8.81
N ALA A 78 6.40 12.77 9.14
CA ALA A 78 4.99 12.89 9.55
C ALA A 78 4.82 13.80 10.77
N LEU A 79 5.69 13.68 11.79
CA LEU A 79 5.65 14.57 12.95
C LEU A 79 6.10 16.00 12.65
N ARG A 80 6.88 16.23 11.58
CA ARG A 80 7.32 17.57 11.19
C ARG A 80 6.25 18.31 10.40
N SER A 81 5.64 17.66 9.40
CA SER A 81 4.66 18.27 8.50
C SER A 81 3.22 18.15 8.98
N GLY A 82 2.92 17.17 9.83
CA GLY A 82 1.56 16.82 10.20
C GLY A 82 1.21 17.04 11.67
N ASN A 83 0.07 16.45 12.02
CA ASN A 83 -0.46 16.42 13.37
C ASN A 83 0.47 15.66 14.31
N LYS A 84 0.49 16.08 15.57
CA LYS A 84 1.28 15.47 16.65
C LYS A 84 0.57 14.22 17.19
N GLU A 85 0.30 13.28 16.30
CA GLU A 85 -0.45 12.04 16.54
C GLU A 85 0.17 10.84 15.81
N CYS A 86 -0.11 9.64 16.29
CA CYS A 86 0.33 8.39 15.68
C CYS A 86 -0.43 8.15 14.36
N PRO A 87 0.27 7.93 13.22
CA PRO A 87 -0.40 7.71 11.93
C PRO A 87 -1.35 6.49 11.90
N THR A 88 -1.12 5.50 12.75
CA THR A 88 -1.93 4.27 12.79
C THR A 88 -3.18 4.40 13.68
N CYS A 89 -3.04 4.94 14.90
CA CYS A 89 -4.12 4.93 15.89
C CYS A 89 -4.49 6.31 16.46
N ARG A 90 -3.90 7.39 15.94
CA ARG A 90 -4.17 8.78 16.31
C ARG A 90 -3.93 9.13 17.79
N LYS A 91 -3.30 8.24 18.58
CA LYS A 91 -2.81 8.60 19.93
C LYS A 91 -1.79 9.74 19.83
N LYS A 92 -1.80 10.66 20.80
CA LYS A 92 -0.94 11.84 20.83
C LYS A 92 0.55 11.48 20.85
N LEU A 93 1.33 12.08 19.95
CA LEU A 93 2.79 12.00 19.87
C LEU A 93 3.38 13.41 19.90
N VAL A 94 3.82 13.86 21.08
CA VAL A 94 4.26 15.24 21.30
C VAL A 94 5.47 15.63 20.45
N SER A 95 6.43 14.72 20.30
CA SER A 95 7.65 14.94 19.50
C SER A 95 8.39 13.62 19.25
N LYS A 96 9.59 13.68 18.66
CA LYS A 96 10.52 12.56 18.54
C LYS A 96 10.81 11.87 19.90
N ARG A 97 10.69 12.59 21.03
CA ARG A 97 10.82 12.01 22.39
C ARG A 97 9.76 10.94 22.70
N SER A 98 8.61 10.97 22.04
CA SER A 98 7.54 9.97 22.18
C SER A 98 7.86 8.65 21.46
N LEU A 99 9.00 8.58 20.77
CA LEU A 99 9.45 7.43 19.99
C LEU A 99 10.73 6.83 20.59
N ARG A 100 11.05 5.60 20.19
CA ARG A 100 12.33 4.92 20.44
C ARG A 100 12.81 4.22 19.16
N PRO A 101 14.12 4.20 18.86
CA PRO A 101 14.65 3.27 17.87
C PRO A 101 14.48 1.82 18.36
N ASP A 102 14.25 0.88 17.44
CA ASP A 102 14.03 -0.54 17.70
C ASP A 102 15.04 -1.41 16.92
N PRO A 103 16.33 -1.42 17.31
CA PRO A 103 17.37 -2.16 16.58
C PRO A 103 17.19 -3.67 16.64
N ASN A 104 16.47 -4.19 17.64
CA ASN A 104 16.14 -5.62 17.73
C ASN A 104 15.18 -6.02 16.62
N PHE A 105 14.20 -5.16 16.31
CA PHE A 105 13.28 -5.40 15.20
C PHE A 105 13.98 -5.28 13.84
N ASP A 106 14.88 -4.33 13.68
CA ASP A 106 15.72 -4.24 12.46
C ASP A 106 16.58 -5.50 12.29
N ALA A 107 17.21 -5.99 13.36
CA ALA A 107 18.00 -7.22 13.32
C ALA A 107 17.15 -8.46 12.99
N LEU A 108 15.90 -8.51 13.47
CA LEU A 108 14.95 -9.56 13.10
C LEU A 108 14.63 -9.51 11.60
N ILE A 109 14.34 -8.31 11.06
CA ILE A 109 14.10 -8.12 9.63
C ILE A 109 15.31 -8.60 8.81
N SER A 110 16.54 -8.23 9.19
CA SER A 110 17.76 -8.65 8.49
C SER A 110 17.99 -10.17 8.54
N LYS A 111 17.56 -10.86 9.60
CA LYS A 111 17.65 -12.33 9.65
C LYS A 111 16.63 -13.02 8.74
N ILE A 112 15.43 -12.44 8.60
CA ILE A 112 14.37 -12.98 7.74
C ILE A 112 14.65 -12.64 6.26
N TYR A 113 15.17 -11.44 6.00
CA TYR A 113 15.51 -10.92 4.68
C TYR A 113 16.96 -10.42 4.64
N PRO A 114 17.95 -11.32 4.49
CA PRO A 114 19.38 -10.95 4.52
C PRO A 114 19.80 -10.01 3.39
N SER A 115 19.23 -10.17 2.19
CA SER A 115 19.50 -9.33 1.03
C SER A 115 18.25 -8.57 0.59
N ARG A 116 17.94 -7.52 1.33
CA ARG A 116 16.77 -6.66 1.04
C ARG A 116 16.85 -6.01 -0.34
N ASP A 117 18.01 -5.48 -0.71
CA ASP A 117 18.20 -4.81 -2.00
C ASP A 117 18.00 -5.77 -3.17
N GLU A 118 18.40 -7.04 -3.02
CA GLU A 118 18.16 -8.07 -4.03
C GLU A 118 16.67 -8.40 -4.15
N TYR A 119 15.94 -8.43 -3.02
CA TYR A 119 14.49 -8.64 -3.01
C TYR A 119 13.76 -7.47 -3.67
N GLU A 120 14.07 -6.22 -3.29
CA GLU A 120 13.50 -5.01 -3.89
C GLU A 120 13.79 -4.96 -5.40
N ALA A 121 15.04 -5.18 -5.82
CA ALA A 121 15.43 -5.22 -7.24
C ALA A 121 14.74 -6.36 -8.01
N HIS A 122 14.49 -7.50 -7.36
CA HIS A 122 13.72 -8.58 -7.97
C HIS A 122 12.26 -8.20 -8.18
N GLN A 123 11.61 -7.59 -7.19
CA GLN A 123 10.24 -7.10 -7.30
C GLN A 123 10.10 -6.03 -8.39
N GLU A 124 11.01 -5.07 -8.42
CA GLU A 124 11.02 -4.01 -9.44
C GLU A 124 11.14 -4.58 -10.86
N ARG A 125 12.04 -5.55 -11.06
CA ARG A 125 12.21 -6.23 -12.36
C ARG A 125 10.96 -6.98 -12.80
N VAL A 126 10.23 -7.59 -11.88
CA VAL A 126 8.96 -8.28 -12.18
C VAL A 126 7.87 -7.28 -12.54
N LEU A 127 7.75 -6.18 -11.77
CA LEU A 127 6.78 -5.13 -12.02
C LEU A 127 7.05 -4.44 -13.36
N GLU A 128 8.31 -4.16 -13.69
CA GLU A 128 8.71 -3.57 -14.97
C GLU A 128 8.33 -4.48 -16.16
N LYS A 129 8.56 -5.79 -16.04
CA LYS A 129 8.11 -6.76 -17.05
C LYS A 129 6.59 -6.74 -17.21
N LEU A 130 5.84 -6.71 -16.10
CA LEU A 130 4.38 -6.64 -16.16
C LEU A 130 3.90 -5.35 -16.82
N ALA A 131 4.51 -4.20 -16.48
CA ALA A 131 4.19 -2.90 -17.06
C ALA A 131 4.44 -2.87 -18.58
N LYS A 132 5.48 -3.55 -19.07
CA LYS A 132 5.77 -3.71 -20.50
C LYS A 132 4.74 -4.55 -21.25
N HIS A 133 4.11 -5.52 -20.58
CA HIS A 133 3.09 -6.39 -21.16
C HIS A 133 1.66 -5.86 -21.02
N HIS A 134 1.43 -4.90 -20.11
CA HIS A 134 0.14 -4.25 -19.98
C HIS A 134 0.01 -3.19 -21.08
N SER A 135 -1.10 -3.22 -21.84
CA SER A 135 -1.38 -2.32 -22.97
C SER A 135 -1.69 -0.88 -22.52
N THR A 136 -0.80 -0.29 -21.73
CA THR A 136 -0.83 1.10 -21.31
C THR A 136 -0.89 2.04 -22.50
N GLN A 137 -0.24 1.66 -23.60
CA GLN A 137 -0.23 2.41 -24.85
C GLN A 137 -1.59 2.38 -25.58
N ALA A 138 -2.27 1.23 -25.67
CA ALA A 138 -3.60 1.22 -26.30
C ALA A 138 -4.65 1.96 -25.45
N LEU A 139 -4.55 1.86 -24.12
CA LEU A 139 -5.40 2.64 -23.21
C LEU A 139 -5.14 4.15 -23.38
N ALA A 140 -3.87 4.57 -23.42
CA ALA A 140 -3.52 5.98 -23.62
C ALA A 140 -4.06 6.53 -24.95
N ASN A 141 -3.87 5.79 -26.05
CA ASN A 141 -4.38 6.18 -27.37
C ASN A 141 -5.91 6.27 -27.37
N SER A 142 -6.61 5.30 -26.77
CA SER A 142 -8.07 5.32 -26.66
C SER A 142 -8.60 6.51 -25.85
N ILE A 143 -7.92 6.87 -24.76
CA ILE A 143 -8.27 8.05 -23.94
C ILE A 143 -8.04 9.34 -24.75
N GLU A 144 -6.92 9.45 -25.45
CA GLU A 144 -6.59 10.63 -26.26
C GLU A 144 -7.60 10.83 -27.40
N GLU A 145 -7.93 9.76 -28.13
CA GLU A 145 -8.93 9.79 -29.19
C GLU A 145 -10.31 10.18 -28.65
N GLY A 146 -10.70 9.63 -27.49
CA GLY A 146 -11.94 10.00 -26.80
C GLY A 146 -11.98 11.48 -26.42
N MET A 147 -10.89 12.03 -25.88
CA MET A 147 -10.80 13.46 -25.55
C MET A 147 -10.87 14.36 -26.79
N LYS A 148 -10.19 13.98 -27.89
CA LYS A 148 -10.27 14.73 -29.16
C LYS A 148 -11.68 14.74 -29.71
N GLN A 149 -12.36 13.60 -29.72
CA GLN A 149 -13.75 13.51 -30.19
C GLN A 149 -14.68 14.39 -29.36
N GLN A 150 -14.55 14.37 -28.03
CA GLN A 150 -15.35 15.24 -27.14
C GLN A 150 -15.09 16.73 -27.38
N ALA A 151 -13.82 17.12 -27.61
CA ALA A 151 -13.45 18.50 -27.93
C ALA A 151 -14.03 18.96 -29.27
N LEU A 152 -13.98 18.11 -30.30
CA LEU A 152 -14.57 18.39 -31.62
C LEU A 152 -16.09 18.53 -31.54
N SER A 153 -16.78 17.66 -30.80
CA SER A 153 -18.22 17.77 -30.59
C SER A 153 -18.61 19.05 -29.84
N ARG A 154 -17.80 19.50 -28.87
CA ARG A 154 -17.98 20.81 -28.22
C ARG A 154 -17.84 21.97 -29.20
N GLN A 155 -16.81 21.96 -30.04
CA GLN A 155 -16.58 23.03 -31.04
C GLN A 155 -17.70 23.08 -32.10
N GLN A 156 -18.19 21.92 -32.55
CA GLN A 156 -19.30 21.84 -33.49
C GLN A 156 -20.62 22.35 -32.88
N ARG A 157 -20.88 22.09 -31.60
CA ARG A 157 -22.04 22.68 -30.88
C ARG A 157 -21.98 24.21 -30.84
N VAL A 158 -20.78 24.78 -30.62
CA VAL A 158 -20.59 26.24 -30.60
C VAL A 158 -20.76 26.84 -32.00
N ARG A 159 -20.21 26.22 -33.06
CA ARG A 159 -20.38 26.69 -34.46
C ARG A 159 -21.80 26.61 -34.97
N LYS A 160 -22.59 25.60 -34.57
CA LYS A 160 -23.99 25.47 -34.99
C LYS A 160 -24.90 26.57 -34.43
N HIS A 161 -24.44 27.26 -33.38
CA HIS A 161 -25.17 28.37 -32.76
C HIS A 161 -24.86 29.76 -33.37
N HIS A 162 -24.03 29.83 -34.43
CA HIS A 162 -23.71 31.09 -35.10
C HIS A 162 -23.81 30.95 -36.64
N PRO A 163 -24.99 31.17 -37.26
CA PRO A 163 -25.09 31.40 -38.70
C PRO A 163 -24.67 32.84 -39.01
N VAL A 164 -23.89 32.98 -40.08
CA VAL A 164 -23.30 34.24 -40.58
C VAL A 164 -24.39 35.13 -41.21
N MET A 165 -24.39 36.41 -40.84
CA MET A 165 -25.11 37.49 -41.52
C MET A 165 -24.41 37.88 -42.83
N SER A 166 -25.19 38.03 -43.91
CA SER A 166 -24.82 38.79 -45.11
C SER A 166 -26.03 39.62 -45.59
N ASP A 167 -26.11 40.85 -45.07
CA ASP A 167 -26.48 42.18 -45.63
C ASP A 167 -27.57 42.37 -46.74
N PRO A 168 -28.13 43.59 -46.95
CA PRO A 168 -29.32 44.12 -46.27
C PRO A 168 -30.42 44.61 -47.25
N THR A 169 -31.67 44.71 -46.79
CA THR A 169 -32.56 45.89 -46.97
C THR A 169 -33.89 45.72 -46.20
N GLU A 170 -34.36 46.86 -45.70
CA GLU A 170 -35.50 47.19 -44.84
C GLU A 170 -36.84 46.50 -45.21
N GLU A 171 -37.76 46.19 -44.29
CA GLU A 171 -38.53 47.13 -43.46
C GLU A 171 -39.14 46.49 -42.18
N THR A 172 -39.03 47.26 -41.09
CA THR A 172 -39.93 47.46 -39.93
C THR A 172 -40.42 46.32 -38.99
N ALA A 173 -40.05 46.52 -37.70
CA ALA A 173 -40.78 46.33 -36.43
C ALA A 173 -41.15 44.89 -36.02
N GLU A 174 -40.97 44.39 -34.78
CA GLU A 174 -41.14 44.99 -33.44
C GLU A 174 -40.22 44.33 -32.37
N ALA A 175 -40.08 45.01 -31.24
CA ALA A 175 -39.23 44.65 -30.09
C ALA A 175 -39.80 43.52 -29.21
N MET A 176 -38.94 42.66 -28.66
CA MET A 176 -38.96 42.30 -27.22
C MET A 176 -37.77 41.41 -26.79
N ASP A 177 -37.08 41.93 -25.77
CA ASP A 177 -36.57 41.28 -24.56
C ASP A 177 -35.44 40.23 -24.64
N GLU A 178 -34.34 40.60 -24.00
CA GLU A 178 -33.08 39.88 -23.87
C GLU A 178 -33.07 39.09 -22.56
N GLN A 179 -32.96 37.75 -22.62
CA GLN A 179 -32.59 36.94 -21.45
C GLN A 179 -31.54 35.86 -21.81
N PRO A 180 -30.52 35.64 -20.96
CA PRO A 180 -29.44 34.70 -21.23
C PRO A 180 -29.90 33.25 -21.04
N PRO A 181 -29.34 32.27 -21.79
CA PRO A 181 -29.72 30.88 -21.62
C PRO A 181 -29.17 30.34 -20.28
N THR A 182 -30.11 29.80 -19.49
CA THR A 182 -29.91 29.00 -18.28
C THR A 182 -29.05 27.75 -18.54
N PRO A 183 -28.31 27.25 -17.53
CA PRO A 183 -27.46 26.07 -17.69
C PRO A 183 -28.34 24.82 -17.90
N LEU A 184 -28.19 24.18 -19.06
CA LEU A 184 -28.85 22.90 -19.33
C LEU A 184 -28.36 21.85 -18.33
N LEU A 185 -29.32 21.37 -17.53
CA LEU A 185 -29.21 20.17 -16.70
C LEU A 185 -28.59 19.01 -17.50
N ALA A 186 -27.73 18.25 -16.82
CA ALA A 186 -27.13 17.03 -17.37
C ALA A 186 -28.22 16.09 -17.93
N PRO A 187 -27.94 15.38 -19.05
CA PRO A 187 -28.88 14.39 -19.57
C PRO A 187 -29.10 13.27 -18.55
N PRO A 188 -30.32 12.67 -18.50
CA PRO A 188 -30.60 11.57 -17.59
C PRO A 188 -29.72 10.36 -17.93
N VAL A 189 -29.20 9.73 -16.88
CA VAL A 189 -28.50 8.44 -16.95
C VAL A 189 -29.48 7.40 -17.51
N PRO A 190 -29.09 6.55 -18.48
CA PRO A 190 -29.97 5.49 -18.96
C PRO A 190 -30.29 4.51 -17.83
N GLU A 191 -31.58 4.28 -17.60
CA GLU A 191 -32.09 3.30 -16.65
C GLU A 191 -31.69 1.88 -17.07
N ILE A 192 -31.08 1.15 -16.14
CA ILE A 192 -30.74 -0.26 -16.29
C ILE A 192 -32.05 -1.06 -16.25
N PRO A 193 -32.38 -1.90 -17.25
CA PRO A 193 -33.57 -2.74 -17.18
C PRO A 193 -33.39 -3.81 -16.09
N THR A 194 -34.18 -3.73 -15.02
CA THR A 194 -34.36 -4.84 -14.09
C THR A 194 -35.31 -5.85 -14.72
N GLY A 195 -34.73 -6.89 -15.34
CA GLY A 195 -35.41 -8.12 -15.71
C GLY A 195 -35.40 -9.14 -14.55
N PRO A 196 -36.30 -10.15 -14.57
CA PRO A 196 -36.57 -11.01 -13.43
C PRO A 196 -35.46 -12.01 -13.15
N SER A 197 -35.38 -12.37 -11.87
CA SER A 197 -34.49 -13.34 -11.26
C SER A 197 -34.72 -14.74 -11.85
N GLU A 198 -33.86 -15.15 -12.78
CA GLU A 198 -33.78 -16.53 -13.27
C GLU A 198 -32.42 -17.14 -12.88
N VAL A 199 -32.56 -18.29 -12.25
CA VAL A 199 -31.62 -19.31 -11.78
C VAL A 199 -30.23 -19.27 -12.45
N GLY A 200 -29.19 -19.14 -11.61
CA GLY A 200 -27.79 -19.09 -12.04
C GLY A 200 -27.29 -20.39 -12.69
N PRO A 201 -26.33 -20.31 -13.62
CA PRO A 201 -25.73 -21.50 -14.21
C PRO A 201 -24.78 -22.18 -13.21
N SER A 202 -24.85 -23.51 -13.21
CA SER A 202 -24.02 -24.41 -12.43
C SER A 202 -22.52 -24.10 -12.54
N ARG A 203 -21.87 -24.17 -11.38
CA ARG A 203 -20.43 -24.20 -11.15
C ARG A 203 -19.74 -25.16 -12.14
N THR A 204 -19.12 -24.62 -13.17
CA THR A 204 -18.08 -25.34 -13.91
C THR A 204 -16.76 -25.15 -13.17
N GLU A 205 -16.09 -26.28 -12.96
CA GLU A 205 -14.88 -26.41 -12.17
C GLU A 205 -13.71 -25.68 -12.84
N VAL A 206 -13.27 -24.56 -12.24
CA VAL A 206 -12.03 -23.88 -12.65
C VAL A 206 -10.85 -24.76 -12.25
N LYS A 207 -10.25 -25.45 -13.22
CA LYS A 207 -8.97 -26.15 -13.04
C LYS A 207 -7.90 -25.16 -12.60
N ARG A 208 -7.32 -25.43 -11.43
CA ARG A 208 -6.15 -24.75 -10.86
C ARG A 208 -5.00 -24.76 -11.91
N PRO A 209 -4.35 -23.61 -12.18
CA PRO A 209 -3.11 -23.59 -12.97
C PRO A 209 -2.03 -24.44 -12.29
N PRO A 210 -1.14 -25.13 -13.05
CA PRO A 210 -0.11 -25.97 -12.45
C PRO A 210 0.85 -25.13 -11.60
N GLU A 211 1.22 -25.65 -10.43
CA GLU A 211 2.25 -25.09 -9.57
C GLU A 211 3.55 -24.95 -10.35
N ILE A 212 4.09 -23.73 -10.39
CA ILE A 212 5.46 -23.49 -10.83
C ILE A 212 6.36 -24.02 -9.71
N SER A 213 7.09 -25.11 -9.98
CA SER A 213 8.05 -25.68 -9.03
C SER A 213 9.08 -24.62 -8.60
N PRO A 214 9.48 -24.54 -7.33
CA PRO A 214 10.57 -23.69 -6.92
C PRO A 214 11.83 -24.06 -7.70
N VAL A 215 12.39 -23.10 -8.43
CA VAL A 215 13.73 -23.21 -9.02
C VAL A 215 14.68 -23.45 -7.85
N LYS A 216 15.25 -24.66 -7.76
CA LYS A 216 16.37 -24.95 -6.86
C LYS A 216 17.54 -24.08 -7.30
N GLN A 217 17.72 -22.92 -6.66
CA GLN A 217 19.00 -22.23 -6.73
C GLN A 217 20.00 -23.09 -5.96
N ALA A 218 20.85 -23.78 -6.70
CA ALA A 218 22.04 -24.40 -6.15
C ALA A 218 22.93 -23.28 -5.59
N VAL A 219 22.99 -23.16 -4.27
CA VAL A 219 24.07 -22.44 -3.60
C VAL A 219 25.32 -23.26 -3.86
N GLN A 220 26.10 -22.85 -4.88
CA GLN A 220 27.42 -23.41 -5.12
C GLN A 220 28.27 -23.08 -3.89
N ARG A 221 28.67 -24.12 -3.16
CA ARG A 221 29.64 -24.03 -2.07
C ARG A 221 30.94 -23.49 -2.67
N LEU A 222 31.36 -22.31 -2.26
CA LEU A 222 32.73 -21.86 -2.50
C LEU A 222 33.64 -22.65 -1.55
N ASP A 223 34.65 -23.31 -2.13
CA ASP A 223 35.64 -24.11 -1.42
C ASP A 223 36.44 -23.26 -0.40
N PRO A 224 36.65 -23.75 0.83
CA PRO A 224 37.47 -23.06 1.81
C PRO A 224 38.94 -23.45 1.63
N THR A 225 39.64 -22.80 0.70
CA THR A 225 41.11 -22.85 0.67
C THR A 225 41.71 -21.46 0.49
N TRP A 226 42.00 -20.79 1.60
CA TRP A 226 43.26 -20.07 1.70
C TRP A 226 43.77 -20.04 3.13
N GLY A 227 45.02 -20.48 3.27
CA GLY A 227 45.68 -20.75 4.52
C GLY A 227 46.11 -19.50 5.28
N SER A 228 46.24 -19.73 6.58
CA SER A 228 47.04 -19.05 7.57
C SER A 228 48.15 -18.15 7.03
N HIS A 229 48.06 -16.85 7.35
CA HIS A 229 49.23 -16.06 7.68
C HIS A 229 48.98 -15.31 9.00
N GLN A 230 49.73 -15.71 10.02
CA GLN A 230 49.77 -15.09 11.33
C GLN A 230 50.47 -13.73 11.23
N ASN A 231 49.95 -12.71 11.92
CA ASN A 231 50.80 -11.71 12.57
C ASN A 231 50.11 -11.16 13.84
N PRO A 232 50.73 -11.33 15.02
CA PRO A 232 50.15 -10.97 16.31
C PRO A 232 50.39 -9.49 16.63
N ARG A 233 49.36 -8.78 17.13
CA ARG A 233 49.47 -7.68 18.10
C ARG A 233 48.10 -7.05 18.38
N ARG A 234 47.50 -7.45 19.52
CA ARG A 234 46.98 -6.59 20.62
C ARG A 234 45.74 -7.21 21.28
N PRO A 235 45.73 -7.38 22.62
CA PRO A 235 44.59 -7.92 23.34
C PRO A 235 43.62 -6.81 23.75
N TRP A 236 42.35 -6.94 23.37
CA TRP A 236 41.25 -6.20 24.01
C TRP A 236 40.73 -7.06 25.16
N LYS A 237 41.20 -6.74 26.38
CA LYS A 237 40.62 -7.24 27.62
C LYS A 237 39.28 -6.54 27.83
N TYR A 238 38.18 -7.28 27.93
CA TYR A 238 36.99 -6.83 28.64
C TYR A 238 36.98 -7.49 30.02
N ARG A 239 36.89 -6.66 31.06
CA ARG A 239 36.70 -7.03 32.45
C ARG A 239 35.19 -7.11 32.70
N VAL A 240 34.80 -8.10 33.49
CA VAL A 240 33.46 -8.35 34.07
C VAL A 240 32.89 -7.10 34.71
#